data_AF-A0A7K0J1U2-F1
#
_entry.id   AF-A0A7K0J1U2-F1
#
_cell.length_a   1.000
_cell.length_b   1.000
_cell.length_c   1.000
_cell.angle_alpha   90.00
_cell.angle_beta   90.00
_cell.angle_gamma   90.00
#
_symmetry.space_group_name_H-M   'P 1'
#
loop_
_entity.id
_entity.type
_entity.pdbx_description
1 polymer ?
#
loop_
_entity_poly.entity_id
_entity_poly.type
_entity_poly.pdbx_seq_one_letter_code
_entity_poly.pdbx_strand_id
1 'polypeptide(L)'
;MNLSRKDFFKKSLLSLGEAVLTVSDALKGSVDVPMVIPDTANFTSTPRDDLVAVARNEYCLAKNSGCFACVERCETRAIKLIPGVGIRINPQFCTGCGSCEYICPVTPKAVNLLKRQAE
;
A
#
# COMPACT_ATOMS: atom_id res chain seq x y z
N MET A 1 12.08 -52.97 22.09
CA MET A 1 10.93 -52.66 21.21
C MET A 1 11.48 -52.23 19.85
N ASN A 2 11.53 -53.15 18.88
CA ASN A 2 12.02 -52.85 17.52
C ASN A 2 10.85 -52.24 16.71
N LEU A 3 10.79 -50.92 16.64
CA LEU A 3 9.80 -50.24 15.80
C LEU A 3 10.25 -50.34 14.34
N SER A 4 9.43 -50.96 13.48
CA SER A 4 9.70 -51.07 12.04
C SER A 4 9.75 -49.68 11.41
N ARG A 5 10.67 -49.44 10.47
CA ARG A 5 10.83 -48.13 9.78
C ARG A 5 9.51 -47.63 9.20
N LYS A 6 8.65 -48.52 8.70
CA LYS A 6 7.32 -48.17 8.15
C LYS A 6 6.38 -47.60 9.21
N ASP A 7 6.47 -48.07 10.46
CA ASP A 7 5.64 -47.61 11.56
C ASP A 7 6.14 -46.27 12.12
N PHE A 8 7.45 -46.02 12.06
CA PHE A 8 8.03 -44.73 12.38
C PHE A 8 7.53 -43.64 11.41
N PHE A 9 7.55 -43.91 10.10
CA PHE A 9 7.07 -42.94 9.09
C PHE A 9 5.56 -42.64 9.23
N LYS A 10 4.73 -43.65 9.48
CA LYS A 10 3.29 -43.46 9.68
C LYS A 10 2.99 -42.60 10.90
N LYS A 11 3.68 -42.84 12.03
CA LYS A 11 3.50 -42.05 13.25
C LYS A 11 3.98 -40.61 13.11
N SER A 12 5.11 -40.39 12.43
CA SER A 12 5.59 -39.03 12.13
C SER A 12 4.61 -38.26 11.25
N LEU A 13 4.08 -38.88 10.18
CA LEU A 13 3.10 -38.22 9.30
C LEU A 13 1.80 -37.90 10.04
N LEU A 14 1.33 -38.82 10.90
CA LEU A 14 0.12 -38.59 11.70
C LEU A 14 0.32 -37.43 12.69
N SER A 15 1.45 -37.41 13.40
CA SER A 15 1.79 -36.35 14.36
C SER A 15 1.94 -34.98 13.69
N LEU A 16 2.52 -34.93 12.48
CA LEU A 16 2.57 -33.70 11.69
C LEU A 16 1.18 -33.25 11.25
N GLY A 17 0.31 -34.18 10.82
CA GLY A 17 -1.08 -33.87 10.46
C GLY A 17 -1.87 -33.30 11.63
N GLU A 18 -1.75 -33.89 12.81
CA GLU A 18 -2.39 -33.41 14.04
C GLU A 18 -1.89 -32.02 14.44
N ALA A 19 -0.58 -31.78 14.34
CA ALA A 19 0.00 -30.46 14.59
C ALA A 19 -0.54 -29.41 13.63
N VAL A 20 -0.63 -29.71 12.33
CA VAL A 20 -1.19 -28.81 11.30
C VAL A 20 -2.66 -28.50 11.56
N LEU A 21 -3.47 -29.50 11.93
CA LEU A 21 -4.89 -29.29 12.27
C LEU A 21 -5.05 -28.42 13.52
N THR A 22 -4.19 -28.61 14.52
CA THR A 22 -4.22 -27.84 15.78
C THR A 22 -3.90 -26.36 15.54
N VAL A 23 -2.94 -26.04 14.66
CA VAL A 23 -2.61 -24.63 14.34
C VAL A 23 -3.55 -24.01 13.32
N SER A 24 -4.29 -24.81 12.53
CA SER A 24 -5.23 -24.28 11.53
C SER A 24 -6.40 -23.53 12.17
N ASP A 25 -6.90 -23.99 13.32
CA ASP A 25 -7.95 -23.25 14.05
C ASP A 25 -7.40 -21.98 14.73
N ALA A 26 -6.12 -21.97 15.13
CA ALA A 26 -5.48 -20.78 15.67
C ALA A 26 -5.24 -19.69 14.59
N LEU A 27 -5.17 -20.09 13.32
CA LEU A 27 -4.99 -19.18 12.17
C LEU A 27 -6.30 -18.64 11.59
N LYS A 28 -7.48 -19.08 12.08
CA LYS A 28 -8.79 -18.45 11.76
C LYS A 28 -8.97 -17.10 12.47
N GLY A 29 -7.89 -16.35 12.64
CA GLY A 29 -7.94 -14.95 13.03
C GLY A 29 -8.61 -14.15 11.91
N SER A 30 -9.75 -13.56 12.26
CA SER A 30 -10.61 -12.71 11.44
C SER A 30 -9.84 -11.79 10.48
N VAL A 31 -9.92 -12.11 9.18
CA VAL A 31 -9.83 -11.09 8.12
C VAL A 31 -11.25 -10.53 7.89
N ASP A 32 -11.90 -10.09 8.97
CA ASP A 32 -13.27 -9.54 8.92
C ASP A 32 -13.28 -8.03 8.66
N VAL A 33 -12.11 -7.43 8.47
CA VAL A 33 -12.05 -6.13 7.82
C VAL A 33 -12.04 -6.43 6.33
N PRO A 34 -13.15 -6.26 5.59
CA PRO A 34 -13.07 -6.28 4.15
C PRO A 34 -12.00 -5.25 3.78
N MET A 35 -10.97 -5.71 3.07
CA MET A 35 -10.05 -4.81 2.41
C MET A 35 -10.91 -4.02 1.43
N VAL A 36 -11.41 -2.86 1.86
CA VAL A 36 -12.14 -1.94 1.01
C VAL A 36 -11.09 -1.35 0.08
N ILE A 37 -10.91 -1.98 -1.07
CA ILE A 37 -10.23 -1.35 -2.19
C ILE A 37 -11.22 -0.27 -2.65
N PRO A 38 -10.94 1.03 -2.45
CA PRO A 38 -11.80 2.07 -2.98
C PRO A 38 -11.90 1.85 -4.48
N ASP A 39 -13.13 1.70 -4.98
CA ASP A 39 -13.37 1.47 -6.40
C ASP A 39 -12.85 2.68 -7.20
N THR A 40 -11.65 2.53 -7.78
CA THR A 40 -11.03 3.56 -8.60
C THR A 40 -11.75 3.74 -9.93
N ALA A 41 -12.74 2.91 -10.28
CA ALA A 41 -13.46 2.98 -11.55
C ALA A 41 -14.11 4.34 -11.79
N ASN A 42 -14.48 5.05 -10.72
CA ASN A 42 -15.14 6.36 -10.81
C ASN A 42 -14.18 7.56 -10.65
N PHE A 43 -12.89 7.34 -10.41
CA PHE A 43 -11.94 8.46 -10.33
C PHE A 43 -11.51 8.89 -11.74
N THR A 44 -12.12 9.97 -12.24
CA THR A 44 -11.68 10.62 -13.47
C THR A 44 -10.63 11.69 -13.15
N SER A 45 -9.39 11.46 -13.59
CA SER A 45 -8.31 12.45 -13.49
C SER A 45 -8.54 13.58 -14.50
N THR A 46 -9.17 14.66 -14.07
CA THR A 46 -9.31 15.88 -14.89
C THR A 46 -8.17 16.85 -14.58
N PRO A 47 -7.34 17.22 -15.57
CA PRO A 47 -6.35 18.27 -15.40
C PRO A 47 -6.98 19.58 -14.90
N ARG A 48 -6.30 20.24 -13.97
CA ARG A 48 -6.72 21.49 -13.31
C ARG A 48 -5.51 22.42 -13.20
N ASP A 49 -5.45 23.42 -14.06
CA ASP A 49 -4.27 24.29 -14.20
C ASP A 49 -4.04 25.18 -12.97
N ASP A 50 -5.12 25.49 -12.25
CA ASP A 50 -5.12 26.28 -11.02
C ASP A 50 -4.62 25.51 -9.78
N LEU A 51 -4.44 24.19 -9.88
CA LEU A 51 -4.02 23.33 -8.79
C LEU A 51 -2.61 22.76 -8.97
N VAL A 52 -1.93 22.52 -7.86
CA VAL A 52 -0.64 21.84 -7.78
C VAL A 52 -0.61 20.93 -6.55
N ALA A 53 -0.05 19.73 -6.73
CA ALA A 53 0.12 18.80 -5.63
C ALA A 53 1.30 19.23 -4.74
N VAL A 54 1.09 19.24 -3.42
CA VAL A 54 2.08 19.58 -2.40
C VAL A 54 2.24 18.42 -1.45
N ALA A 55 3.50 18.04 -1.20
CA ALA A 55 3.85 16.91 -0.34
C ALA A 55 3.85 17.32 1.14
N ARG A 56 3.24 16.49 1.98
CA ARG A 56 3.29 16.52 3.44
C ARG A 56 4.03 15.27 3.94
N ASN A 57 5.35 15.36 3.89
CA ASN A 57 6.24 14.22 4.12
C ASN A 57 6.22 13.70 5.56
N GLU A 58 5.71 14.49 6.52
CA GLU A 58 5.46 14.07 7.89
C GLU A 58 4.47 12.89 8.00
N TYR A 59 3.56 12.73 7.03
CA TYR A 59 2.59 11.63 6.98
C TYR A 59 2.94 10.55 5.94
N CYS A 60 4.06 10.70 5.23
CA CYS A 60 4.36 9.88 4.07
C CYS A 60 4.97 8.52 4.45
N LEU A 61 4.25 7.42 4.19
CA LEU A 61 4.75 6.06 4.41
C LEU A 61 5.99 5.73 3.56
N ALA A 62 6.19 6.41 2.43
CA ALA A 62 7.38 6.23 1.59
C ALA A 62 8.69 6.54 2.33
N LYS A 63 8.62 7.32 3.42
CA LYS A 63 9.78 7.65 4.25
C LYS A 63 10.44 6.40 4.86
N ASN A 64 9.64 5.45 5.35
CA ASN A 64 10.11 4.31 6.13
C ASN A 64 9.65 2.93 5.61
N SER A 65 8.59 2.89 4.79
CA SER A 65 7.83 1.65 4.52
C SER A 65 7.70 1.32 3.03
N GLY A 66 8.29 2.12 2.14
CA GLY A 66 8.26 1.85 0.69
C GLY A 66 6.86 1.93 0.06
N CYS A 67 6.12 3.02 0.31
CA CYS A 67 4.83 3.27 -0.36
C CYS A 67 5.02 3.98 -1.72
N PHE A 68 4.42 3.44 -2.78
CA PHE A 68 4.56 3.94 -4.16
C PHE A 68 3.23 4.44 -4.80
N ALA A 69 2.12 4.39 -4.06
CA ALA A 69 0.76 4.60 -4.58
C ALA A 69 0.59 5.88 -5.42
N CYS A 70 1.13 7.01 -4.95
CA CYS A 70 1.03 8.28 -5.67
C CYS A 70 1.94 8.37 -6.90
N VAL A 71 3.11 7.72 -6.85
CA VAL A 71 4.11 7.74 -7.94
C VAL A 71 3.61 6.91 -9.12
N GLU A 72 3.06 5.73 -8.85
CA GLU A 72 2.54 4.82 -9.89
C GLU A 72 1.36 5.43 -10.66
N ARG A 73 0.53 6.24 -10.00
CA ARG A 73 -0.64 6.86 -10.63
C ARG A 73 -0.34 8.19 -11.34
N CYS A 74 0.86 8.76 -11.16
CA CYS A 74 1.24 10.04 -11.75
C CYS A 74 1.67 9.88 -13.21
N GLU A 75 0.73 10.06 -14.14
CA GLU A 75 0.95 9.93 -15.59
C GLU A 75 2.06 10.83 -16.13
N THR A 76 2.16 12.07 -15.63
CA THR A 76 3.20 13.03 -16.03
C THR A 76 4.53 12.85 -15.34
N ARG A 77 4.65 11.87 -14.42
CA ARG A 77 5.85 11.60 -13.63
C ARG A 77 6.38 12.84 -12.88
N ALA A 78 5.48 13.70 -12.44
CA ALA A 78 5.80 14.86 -11.62
C ALA A 78 6.32 14.51 -10.22
N ILE A 79 6.00 13.30 -9.71
CA ILE A 79 6.33 12.86 -8.36
C ILE A 79 7.53 11.92 -8.39
N LYS A 80 8.52 12.19 -7.53
CA LYS A 80 9.70 11.33 -7.30
C LYS A 80 9.75 10.90 -5.85
N LEU A 81 10.03 9.62 -5.60
CA LEU A 81 10.28 9.10 -4.26
C LEU A 81 11.73 9.37 -3.86
N ILE A 82 11.92 9.87 -2.63
CA ILE A 82 13.21 10.12 -2.02
C ILE A 82 13.31 9.26 -0.74
N PRO A 83 14.14 8.20 -0.73
CA PRO A 83 14.29 7.33 0.43
C PRO A 83 14.64 8.11 1.70
N GLY A 84 14.01 7.78 2.83
CA GLY A 84 14.22 8.47 4.11
C GLY A 84 13.59 9.86 4.22
N VAL A 85 13.03 10.40 3.14
CA VAL A 85 12.36 11.72 3.13
C VAL A 85 10.87 11.58 2.82
N GLY A 86 10.49 10.77 1.83
CA GLY A 86 9.11 10.67 1.33
C GLY A 86 9.07 10.95 -0.17
N ILE A 87 8.34 11.98 -0.60
CA ILE A 87 8.20 12.35 -2.01
C ILE A 87 8.61 13.82 -2.27
N ARG A 88 9.01 14.08 -3.52
CA ARG A 88 9.20 15.42 -4.09
C ARG A 88 8.34 15.57 -5.34
N ILE A 89 7.72 16.73 -5.49
CA ILE A 89 6.80 17.02 -6.60
C ILE A 89 7.40 18.15 -7.42
N ASN A 90 7.52 17.95 -8.73
CA ASN A 90 7.89 19.00 -9.67
C ASN A 90 6.61 19.74 -10.12
N PRO A 91 6.41 21.01 -9.72
CA PRO A 91 5.20 21.76 -10.05
C PRO A 91 5.04 22.03 -11.55
N GLN A 92 6.13 22.00 -12.34
CA GLN A 92 6.11 22.24 -13.78
C GLN A 92 5.47 21.07 -14.56
N PHE A 93 5.58 19.85 -14.05
CA PHE A 93 4.98 18.65 -14.66
C PHE A 93 3.63 18.28 -14.02
N CYS A 94 3.25 18.94 -12.92
CA CYS A 94 2.02 18.64 -12.22
C CYS A 94 0.83 19.31 -12.92
N THR A 95 -0.13 18.50 -13.37
CA THR A 95 -1.37 18.94 -14.05
C THR A 95 -2.52 19.21 -13.09
N GLY A 96 -2.30 19.13 -11.77
CA GLY A 96 -3.36 19.33 -10.78
C GLY A 96 -4.46 18.26 -10.80
N CYS A 97 -4.27 17.12 -11.47
CA CYS A 97 -5.34 16.13 -11.70
C CYS A 97 -5.90 15.44 -10.45
N GLY A 98 -5.15 15.45 -9.34
CA GLY A 98 -5.59 14.96 -8.04
C GLY A 98 -5.50 13.45 -7.80
N SER A 99 -5.03 12.67 -8.77
CA SER A 99 -4.92 11.20 -8.61
C SER A 99 -4.08 10.80 -7.40
N CYS A 100 -3.01 11.55 -7.13
CA CYS A 100 -2.11 11.30 -6.02
C CYS A 100 -2.76 11.54 -4.64
N GLU A 101 -3.59 12.57 -4.51
CA GLU A 101 -4.33 12.88 -3.28
C GLU A 101 -5.43 11.83 -3.04
N TYR A 102 -6.16 11.45 -4.09
CA TYR A 102 -7.20 10.43 -4.01
C TYR A 102 -6.64 9.08 -3.52
N ILE A 103 -5.59 8.57 -4.19
CA ILE A 103 -5.05 7.23 -3.93
C ILE A 103 -4.21 7.12 -2.65
N CYS A 104 -3.84 8.23 -2.03
CA CYS A 104 -2.98 8.22 -0.85
C CYS A 104 -3.66 7.44 0.29
N PRO A 105 -3.08 6.33 0.80
CA PRO A 105 -3.79 5.42 1.71
C PRO A 105 -3.85 5.91 3.16
N VAL A 106 -3.11 6.97 3.50
CA VAL A 106 -3.04 7.48 4.87
C VAL A 106 -4.03 8.59 5.13
N THR A 107 -4.49 8.66 6.39
CA THR A 107 -5.29 9.75 6.93
C THR A 107 -4.55 10.31 8.14
N PRO A 108 -4.08 11.58 8.13
CA PRO A 108 -4.21 12.56 7.06
C PRO A 108 -3.38 12.23 5.81
N LYS A 109 -3.81 12.77 4.66
CA LYS A 109 -3.15 12.55 3.37
C LYS A 109 -1.74 13.16 3.38
N ALA A 110 -0.79 12.43 2.81
CA ALA A 110 0.60 12.86 2.64
C ALA A 110 0.85 13.71 1.39
N VAL A 111 -0.18 13.93 0.57
CA VAL A 111 -0.16 14.82 -0.60
C VAL A 111 -1.52 15.46 -0.73
N ASN A 112 -1.55 16.77 -0.94
CA ASN A 112 -2.76 17.57 -1.09
C ASN A 112 -2.68 18.48 -2.30
N LEU A 113 -3.81 18.73 -2.96
CA LEU A 113 -3.89 19.76 -3.98
C LEU A 113 -4.10 21.14 -3.35
N LEU A 114 -3.23 22.08 -3.70
CA LEU A 114 -3.35 23.49 -3.32
C LEU A 114 -3.42 24.36 -4.58
N LYS A 115 -3.88 25.61 -4.43
CA LYS A 115 -3.81 26.57 -5.52
C LYS A 115 -2.35 26.79 -5.92
N ARG A 116 -2.08 26.76 -7.23
CA ARG A 116 -0.79 27.20 -7.78
C ARG A 116 -0.61 28.66 -7.38
N GLN A 117 0.44 28.96 -6.62
CA GLN A 117 0.71 30.35 -6.27
C GLN A 117 1.05 31.08 -7.57
N ALA A 118 0.28 32.11 -7.89
CA ALA A 118 0.64 33.05 -8.94
C ALA A 118 1.89 33.78 -8.44
N GLU A 119 2.96 33.69 -9.20
CA GLU A 119 4.17 34.47 -8.99
C GLU A 119 3.93 35.93 -9.38
#